data_AF-C3MF96-F1
#
_entry.id   AF-C3MF96-F1
#
_cell.length_a   1.000
_cell.length_b   1.000
_cell.length_c   1.000
_cell.angle_alpha   90.00
_cell.angle_beta   90.00
_cell.angle_gamma   90.00
#
_symmetry.space_group_name_H-M   'P 1'
#
loop_
_entity.id
_entity.type
_entity.pdbx_description
1 polymer ?
#
loop_
_entity_poly.entity_id
_entity_poly.type
_entity_poly.pdbx_seq_one_letter_code
_entity_poly.pdbx_strand_id
1 'polypeptide(L)'
;MTNINLRDHSHTSGRAEKKPRWLTQFIGHRLEMLLSPAWQDAPRPLARLIERLEIEHLRHGGQNNGELYVSYAQFAAYGISKRVICRTLKLGEDLGLIEVIRGEGIIRGDIRPENAYRLTFVPAKNRKSPTDEWKQISKARAKDLVTAYRADEKRATNTARRAAA
;
A
#
# COMPACT_ATOMS: atom_id res chain seq x y z
N MET A 1 59.51 14.42 -14.56
CA MET A 1 58.89 13.67 -15.68
C MET A 1 58.00 12.61 -15.05
N THR A 2 56.71 12.67 -15.38
CA THR A 2 55.61 11.97 -14.71
C THR A 2 55.70 10.45 -14.92
N ASN A 3 55.69 9.68 -13.83
CA ASN A 3 55.68 8.21 -13.90
C ASN A 3 54.33 7.73 -14.46
N ILE A 4 54.32 7.34 -15.73
CA ILE A 4 53.19 6.63 -16.36
C ILE A 4 53.20 5.19 -15.83
N ASN A 5 52.15 4.83 -15.10
CA ASN A 5 51.98 3.49 -14.55
C ASN A 5 51.57 2.54 -15.68
N LEU A 6 52.49 1.70 -16.15
CA LEU A 6 52.34 0.84 -17.33
C LEU A 6 51.34 -0.33 -17.15
N ARG A 7 50.59 -0.36 -16.05
CA ARG A 7 49.61 -1.41 -15.70
C ARG A 7 48.17 -0.96 -15.70
N ASP A 8 47.88 0.28 -16.09
CA ASP A 8 46.50 0.71 -16.25
C ASP A 8 45.98 0.40 -17.67
N HIS A 9 45.51 -0.83 -17.83
CA HIS A 9 44.74 -1.26 -19.00
C HIS A 9 43.23 -1.14 -18.76
N SER A 10 42.77 -0.28 -17.84
CA SER A 10 41.33 -0.08 -17.61
C SER A 10 40.68 0.87 -18.63
N HIS A 11 41.02 0.71 -19.92
CA HIS A 11 40.04 0.91 -20.99
C HIS A 11 39.12 -0.31 -21.06
N THR A 12 38.50 -0.67 -19.95
CA THR A 12 37.32 -1.53 -20.00
C THR A 12 36.16 -0.59 -20.24
N SER A 13 35.45 -0.80 -21.34
CA SER A 13 34.05 -0.42 -21.50
C SER A 13 33.25 -1.06 -20.37
N GLY A 14 33.36 -0.49 -19.17
CA GLY A 14 32.80 -1.01 -17.94
C GLY A 14 31.30 -0.98 -18.07
N ARG A 15 30.72 -2.17 -18.30
CA ARG A 15 29.30 -2.45 -18.11
C ARG A 15 28.85 -1.70 -16.87
N ALA A 16 28.05 -0.65 -17.05
CA ALA A 16 27.57 0.18 -15.95
C ALA A 16 27.17 -0.75 -14.80
N GLU A 17 27.85 -0.59 -13.66
CA GLU A 17 27.62 -1.41 -12.48
C GLU A 17 26.12 -1.38 -12.24
N LYS A 18 25.44 -2.52 -12.47
CA LYS A 18 23.98 -2.56 -12.36
C LYS A 18 23.68 -2.27 -10.91
N LYS A 19 23.28 -1.03 -10.61
CA LYS A 19 22.80 -0.64 -9.28
C LYS A 19 21.90 -1.77 -8.81
N PRO A 20 22.14 -2.32 -7.61
CA PRO A 20 21.37 -3.46 -7.18
C PRO A 20 19.90 -3.03 -7.17
N ARG A 21 18.99 -3.90 -7.62
CA ARG A 21 17.60 -3.53 -7.94
C ARG A 21 16.88 -2.78 -6.81
N TRP A 22 17.30 -2.96 -5.56
CA TRP A 22 16.77 -2.24 -4.39
C TRP A 22 17.12 -0.74 -4.35
N LEU A 23 18.17 -0.29 -5.05
CA LEU A 23 18.49 1.14 -5.26
C LEU A 23 17.68 1.77 -6.41
N THR A 24 16.92 0.98 -7.18
CA THR A 24 16.19 1.47 -8.36
C THR A 24 14.71 1.75 -8.14
N GLN A 25 14.14 1.32 -7.01
CA GLN A 25 12.71 1.39 -6.77
C GLN A 25 12.44 1.97 -5.38
N PHE A 26 11.83 3.15 -5.35
CA PHE A 26 11.42 3.85 -4.13
C PHE A 26 10.04 4.45 -4.32
N ILE A 27 9.33 4.63 -3.21
CA ILE A 27 8.06 5.36 -3.18
C ILE A 27 8.23 6.59 -2.29
N GLY A 28 7.97 7.77 -2.85
CA GLY A 28 8.06 9.01 -2.10
C GLY A 28 6.76 9.28 -1.34
N HIS A 29 6.85 9.43 -0.02
CA HIS A 29 5.76 9.98 0.78
C HIS A 29 5.91 11.49 0.91
N ARG A 30 4.88 12.25 0.57
CA ARG A 30 4.89 13.71 0.78
C ARG A 30 4.79 14.01 2.26
N LEU A 31 5.56 15.00 2.73
CA LEU A 31 5.54 15.43 4.13
C LEU A 31 4.12 15.82 4.58
N GLU A 32 3.37 16.54 3.74
CA GLU A 32 1.98 16.91 4.02
C GLU A 32 1.07 15.70 4.29
N MET A 33 1.25 14.61 3.56
CA MET A 33 0.47 13.39 3.74
C MET A 33 0.87 12.71 5.05
N LEU A 34 2.17 12.59 5.32
CA LEU A 34 2.67 11.98 6.55
C LEU A 34 2.17 12.73 7.79
N LEU A 35 2.06 14.06 7.73
CA LEU A 35 1.53 14.89 8.82
C LEU A 35 -0.01 14.96 8.85
N SER A 36 -0.69 14.43 7.84
CA SER A 36 -2.15 14.47 7.77
C SER A 36 -2.80 13.65 8.89
N PRO A 37 -4.00 14.03 9.36
CA PRO A 37 -4.72 13.22 10.33
C PRO A 37 -5.05 11.81 9.81
N ALA A 38 -5.33 11.68 8.51
CA ALA A 38 -5.60 10.40 7.87
C ALA A 38 -4.44 9.41 8.05
N TRP A 39 -3.19 9.88 7.91
CA TRP A 39 -2.00 9.06 8.08
C TRP A 39 -1.63 8.86 9.56
N GLN A 40 -1.62 9.93 10.35
CA GLN A 40 -1.17 9.89 11.75
C GLN A 40 -2.07 9.04 12.65
N ASP A 41 -3.38 9.04 12.43
CA ASP A 41 -4.32 8.26 13.23
C ASP A 41 -4.49 6.81 12.70
N ALA A 42 -3.89 6.47 11.56
CA ALA A 42 -4.03 5.17 10.92
C ALA A 42 -3.54 4.03 11.84
N PRO A 43 -4.36 2.99 12.11
CA PRO A 43 -3.95 1.89 12.97
C PRO A 43 -2.92 0.99 12.26
N ARG A 44 -2.12 0.26 13.03
CA ARG A 44 -1.05 -0.61 12.51
C ARG A 44 -1.48 -1.57 11.39
N PRO A 45 -2.67 -2.22 11.41
CA PRO A 45 -3.13 -3.04 10.29
C PRO A 45 -3.25 -2.26 8.99
N LEU A 46 -3.69 -1.00 9.02
CA LEU A 46 -3.80 -0.15 7.84
C LEU A 46 -2.43 0.24 7.31
N ALA A 47 -1.50 0.65 8.17
CA ALA A 47 -0.12 0.93 7.76
C ALA A 47 0.54 -0.30 7.09
N ARG A 48 0.30 -1.50 7.63
CA ARG A 48 0.78 -2.77 7.04
C ARG A 48 0.13 -3.09 5.70
N LEU A 49 -1.15 -2.78 5.57
CA LEU A 49 -1.89 -2.98 4.33
C LEU A 49 -1.36 -2.05 3.24
N ILE A 50 -1.17 -0.77 3.57
CA ILE A 50 -0.56 0.24 2.67
C ILE A 50 0.83 -0.24 2.23
N GLU A 51 1.70 -0.63 3.16
CA GLU A 51 3.06 -1.07 2.80
C GLU A 51 3.04 -2.31 1.88
N ARG A 52 2.09 -3.24 2.08
CA ARG A 52 1.94 -4.38 1.16
C ARG A 52 1.56 -3.92 -0.25
N LEU A 53 0.68 -2.93 -0.38
CA LEU A 53 0.30 -2.36 -1.67
C LEU A 53 1.45 -1.57 -2.31
N GLU A 54 2.22 -0.84 -1.52
CA GLU A 54 3.43 -0.15 -1.98
C GLU A 54 4.45 -1.14 -2.56
N ILE A 55 4.66 -2.28 -1.90
CA ILE A 55 5.52 -3.35 -2.43
C ILE A 55 4.99 -3.85 -3.77
N GLU A 56 3.68 -4.01 -3.94
CA GLU A 56 3.09 -4.42 -5.23
C GLU A 56 3.35 -3.37 -6.32
N HIS A 57 3.15 -2.10 -5.98
CA HIS A 57 3.42 -0.98 -6.88
C HIS A 57 4.90 -0.92 -7.29
N LEU A 58 5.82 -1.14 -6.35
CA LEU A 58 7.26 -1.18 -6.63
C LEU A 58 7.64 -2.40 -7.47
N ARG A 59 7.00 -3.57 -7.28
CA ARG A 59 7.16 -4.73 -8.17
C ARG A 59 6.74 -4.44 -9.61
N HIS A 60 5.77 -3.55 -9.81
CA HIS A 60 5.40 -3.00 -11.12
C HIS A 60 6.32 -1.88 -11.61
N GLY A 61 7.47 -1.64 -10.96
CA GLY A 61 8.42 -0.59 -11.32
C GLY A 61 7.92 0.82 -10.99
N GLY A 62 7.01 0.96 -10.01
CA GLY A 62 6.38 2.25 -9.68
C GLY A 62 5.32 2.67 -10.71
N GLN A 63 4.74 1.71 -11.42
CA GLN A 63 3.67 1.93 -12.41
C GLN A 63 2.38 1.22 -11.99
N ASN A 64 1.34 1.34 -12.81
CA ASN A 64 0.09 0.58 -12.68
C ASN A 64 -0.62 0.73 -11.32
N ASN A 65 -0.48 1.87 -10.65
CA ASN A 65 -1.30 2.17 -9.47
C ASN A 65 -2.78 2.27 -9.87
N GLY A 66 -3.66 1.55 -9.16
CA GLY A 66 -5.04 1.28 -9.58
C GLY A 66 -5.23 -0.08 -10.25
N GLU A 67 -4.15 -0.79 -10.53
CA GLU A 67 -4.13 -2.21 -10.96
C GLU A 67 -3.24 -3.01 -10.00
N LEU A 68 -3.27 -2.68 -8.71
CA LEU A 68 -2.51 -3.42 -7.70
C LEU A 68 -3.36 -4.61 -7.24
N TYR A 69 -3.01 -5.82 -7.66
CA TYR A 69 -3.75 -7.04 -7.32
C TYR A 69 -3.09 -7.74 -6.14
N VAL A 70 -3.73 -7.67 -4.97
CA VAL A 70 -3.26 -8.34 -3.75
C VAL A 70 -4.40 -9.14 -3.12
N SER A 71 -4.28 -10.47 -3.14
CA SER A 71 -5.26 -11.36 -2.53
C SER A 71 -5.27 -11.27 -1.00
N TYR A 72 -6.38 -11.68 -0.38
CA TYR A 72 -6.49 -11.82 1.07
C TYR A 72 -5.42 -12.78 1.65
N ALA A 73 -5.05 -13.82 0.90
CA ALA A 73 -3.98 -14.73 1.30
C ALA A 73 -2.61 -14.04 1.33
N GLN A 74 -2.32 -13.16 0.36
CA GLN A 74 -1.07 -12.39 0.35
C GLN A 74 -1.03 -11.35 1.46
N PHE A 75 -2.14 -10.68 1.77
CA PHE A 75 -2.21 -9.82 2.96
C PHE A 75 -1.99 -10.60 4.25
N ALA A 76 -2.57 -11.80 4.36
CA ALA A 76 -2.37 -12.69 5.50
C ALA A 76 -0.92 -13.15 5.65
N ALA A 77 -0.30 -13.57 4.54
CA ALA A 77 1.12 -13.94 4.51
C ALA A 77 2.04 -12.76 4.87
N TYR A 78 1.60 -11.53 4.61
CA TYR A 78 2.31 -10.31 5.00
C TYR A 78 2.08 -9.90 6.48
N GLY A 79 1.33 -10.70 7.24
CA GLY A 79 1.14 -10.51 8.68
C GLY A 79 -0.14 -9.76 9.07
N ILE A 80 -1.10 -9.58 8.16
CA ILE A 80 -2.40 -8.97 8.48
C ILE A 80 -3.42 -10.07 8.73
N SER A 81 -4.01 -10.13 9.93
CA SER A 81 -5.01 -11.16 10.23
C SER A 81 -6.18 -11.13 9.25
N LYS A 82 -6.53 -12.29 8.67
CA LYS A 82 -7.66 -12.42 7.72
C LYS A 82 -8.97 -11.82 8.25
N ARG A 83 -9.16 -11.88 9.58
CA ARG A 83 -10.35 -11.35 10.26
C ARG A 83 -10.44 -9.82 10.17
N VAL A 84 -9.34 -9.11 9.95
CA VAL A 84 -9.29 -7.64 9.96
C VAL A 84 -9.24 -7.03 8.55
N ILE A 85 -8.77 -7.77 7.54
CA ILE A 85 -8.50 -7.24 6.19
C ILE A 85 -9.66 -6.41 5.64
N CYS A 86 -10.88 -6.95 5.64
CA CYS A 86 -12.04 -6.27 5.05
C CYS A 86 -12.34 -4.92 5.71
N ARG A 87 -12.40 -4.87 7.05
CA ARG A 87 -12.62 -3.62 7.79
C ARG A 87 -11.45 -2.64 7.68
N THR A 88 -10.22 -3.16 7.58
CA THR A 88 -9.02 -2.33 7.38
C THR A 88 -9.01 -1.70 5.98
N LEU A 89 -9.41 -2.43 4.94
CA LEU A 89 -9.60 -1.89 3.59
C LEU A 89 -10.64 -0.78 3.59
N LYS A 90 -11.80 -1.02 4.23
CA LYS A 90 -12.86 -0.02 4.35
C LYS A 90 -12.39 1.24 5.09
N LEU A 91 -11.64 1.09 6.18
CA LEU A 91 -11.03 2.23 6.87
C LEU A 91 -10.04 2.98 5.96
N GLY A 92 -9.25 2.27 5.15
CA GLY A 92 -8.36 2.87 4.16
C GLY A 92 -9.09 3.71 3.11
N GLU A 93 -10.24 3.22 2.63
CA GLU A 93 -11.16 3.99 1.76
C GLU A 93 -11.71 5.22 2.49
N ASP A 94 -12.19 5.06 3.73
CA ASP A 94 -12.79 6.16 4.50
C ASP A 94 -11.80 7.25 4.90
N LEU A 95 -10.53 6.90 5.12
CA LEU A 95 -9.45 7.84 5.35
C LEU A 95 -8.87 8.42 4.04
N GLY A 96 -9.38 8.00 2.88
CA GLY A 96 -8.94 8.47 1.58
C GLY A 96 -7.48 8.14 1.28
N LEU A 97 -6.93 7.05 1.84
CA LEU A 97 -5.56 6.58 1.62
C LEU A 97 -5.50 5.48 0.54
N ILE A 98 -6.59 4.73 0.38
CA ILE A 98 -6.71 3.61 -0.54
C ILE A 98 -8.06 3.71 -1.26
N GLU A 99 -8.12 3.31 -2.52
CA GLU A 99 -9.37 2.97 -3.20
C GLU A 99 -9.40 1.46 -3.48
N VAL A 100 -10.54 0.81 -3.20
CA VAL A 100 -10.79 -0.59 -3.60
C VAL A 100 -11.63 -0.61 -4.87
N ILE A 101 -11.00 -0.96 -5.98
CA ILE A 101 -11.64 -1.10 -7.29
C ILE A 101 -12.13 -2.55 -7.39
N ARG A 102 -13.46 -2.71 -7.27
CA ARG A 102 -14.11 -4.02 -7.30
C ARG A 102 -14.36 -4.40 -8.75
N GLY A 103 -13.85 -5.54 -9.20
CA GLY A 103 -14.06 -6.00 -10.57
C GLY A 103 -15.54 -6.25 -10.89
N GLU A 104 -15.96 -5.93 -12.11
CA GLU A 104 -17.35 -6.07 -12.59
C GLU A 104 -17.69 -7.49 -13.09
N GLY A 105 -16.89 -8.50 -12.73
CA GLY A 105 -17.05 -9.87 -13.22
C GLY A 105 -18.26 -10.61 -12.65
N ILE A 106 -18.75 -11.60 -13.42
CA ILE A 106 -19.85 -12.47 -13.00
C ILE A 106 -19.44 -13.29 -11.77
N ILE A 107 -20.20 -13.16 -10.69
CA ILE A 107 -20.08 -14.04 -9.53
C ILE A 107 -20.56 -15.44 -9.95
N ARG A 108 -19.66 -16.42 -10.00
CA ARG A 108 -19.98 -17.83 -10.31
C ARG A 108 -19.69 -18.69 -9.09
N GLY A 109 -20.73 -19.02 -8.31
CA GLY A 109 -20.57 -19.71 -7.04
C GLY A 109 -19.71 -18.89 -6.08
N ASP A 110 -18.64 -19.50 -5.55
CA ASP A 110 -17.66 -18.85 -4.66
C ASP A 110 -16.57 -18.05 -5.39
N ILE A 111 -16.53 -18.10 -6.73
CA ILE A 111 -15.54 -17.34 -7.52
C ILE A 111 -16.00 -15.89 -7.59
N ARG A 112 -15.21 -15.00 -6.99
CA ARG A 112 -15.41 -13.55 -7.06
C ARG A 112 -14.36 -12.91 -7.96
N PRO A 113 -14.73 -11.84 -8.69
CA PRO A 113 -13.76 -11.06 -9.44
C PRO A 113 -12.68 -10.50 -8.49
N GLU A 114 -11.47 -10.36 -9.03
CA GLU A 114 -10.35 -9.80 -8.31
C GLU A 114 -10.59 -8.32 -7.98
N ASN A 115 -10.14 -7.91 -6.79
CA ASN A 115 -10.08 -6.50 -6.44
C ASN A 115 -8.73 -5.95 -6.88
N ALA A 116 -8.77 -4.83 -7.57
CA ALA A 116 -7.61 -3.98 -7.74
C ALA A 116 -7.60 -2.90 -6.66
N TYR A 117 -6.40 -2.42 -6.30
CA TYR A 117 -6.23 -1.37 -5.32
C TYR A 117 -5.48 -0.18 -5.91
N ARG A 118 -5.80 1.01 -5.42
CA ARG A 118 -5.06 2.24 -5.72
C ARG A 118 -4.62 2.91 -4.43
N LEU A 119 -3.39 3.37 -4.37
CA LEU A 119 -2.92 4.32 -3.35
C LEU A 119 -3.27 5.73 -3.83
N THR A 120 -4.09 6.46 -3.08
CA THR A 120 -4.66 7.75 -3.53
C THR A 120 -3.62 8.87 -3.58
N PHE A 121 -2.53 8.72 -2.82
CA PHE A 121 -1.40 9.64 -2.74
C PHE A 121 -0.31 9.38 -3.80
N VAL A 122 -0.50 8.36 -4.63
CA VAL A 122 0.36 8.02 -5.79
C VAL A 122 -0.45 8.28 -7.07
N PRO A 123 0.15 8.82 -8.16
CA PRO A 123 -0.56 8.96 -9.43
C PRO A 123 -1.12 7.61 -9.89
N ALA A 124 -2.39 7.58 -10.31
CA ALA A 124 -2.96 6.38 -10.93
C ALA A 124 -2.26 6.10 -12.28
N LYS A 125 -2.40 4.89 -12.81
CA LYS A 125 -1.96 4.55 -14.17
C LYS A 125 -2.48 5.59 -15.16
N ASN A 126 -1.61 6.06 -16.04
CA ASN A 126 -1.90 7.09 -17.05
C ASN A 126 -2.34 8.46 -16.48
N ARG A 127 -2.08 8.74 -15.18
CA ARG A 127 -2.29 10.05 -14.56
C ARG A 127 -0.95 10.66 -14.15
N LYS A 128 -0.86 11.99 -14.26
CA LYS A 128 0.36 12.74 -13.87
C LYS A 128 0.40 13.09 -12.39
N SER A 129 -0.76 13.17 -11.73
CA SER A 129 -0.89 13.63 -10.35
C SER A 129 -1.76 12.66 -9.53
N PRO A 130 -1.48 12.53 -8.22
CA PRO A 130 -2.34 11.78 -7.29
C PRO A 130 -3.66 12.51 -7.04
N THR A 131 -4.68 11.80 -6.53
CA THR A 131 -6.00 12.40 -6.21
C THR A 131 -6.06 12.99 -4.82
N ASP A 132 -5.23 12.49 -3.90
CA ASP A 132 -5.07 13.03 -2.54
C ASP A 132 -6.38 13.15 -1.75
N GLU A 133 -7.23 12.13 -1.85
CA GLU A 133 -8.51 12.07 -1.14
C GLU A 133 -8.37 12.27 0.38
N TRP A 134 -7.24 11.84 0.96
CA TRP A 134 -6.87 12.07 2.36
C TRP A 134 -6.86 13.55 2.78
N LYS A 135 -6.70 14.50 1.85
CA LYS A 135 -6.73 15.94 2.15
C LYS A 135 -8.10 16.42 2.65
N GLN A 136 -9.16 15.71 2.30
CA GLN A 136 -10.53 16.04 2.72
C GLN A 136 -10.82 15.59 4.16
N ILE A 137 -9.93 14.81 4.77
CA ILE A 137 -10.14 14.21 6.09
C ILE A 137 -9.65 15.16 7.19
N SER A 138 -10.62 15.71 7.93
CA SER A 138 -10.34 16.51 9.12
C SER A 138 -9.84 15.63 10.28
N LYS A 139 -9.16 16.24 11.25
CA LYS A 139 -8.68 15.54 12.45
C LYS A 139 -9.81 14.92 13.28
N ALA A 140 -10.95 15.60 13.41
CA ALA A 140 -12.11 15.06 14.08
C ALA A 140 -12.63 13.82 13.34
N ARG A 141 -12.78 13.92 12.01
CA ARG A 141 -13.27 12.82 11.17
C ARG A 141 -12.35 11.60 11.22
N ALA A 142 -11.02 11.78 11.14
CA ALA A 142 -10.07 10.68 11.24
C ALA A 142 -10.20 9.93 12.57
N LYS A 143 -10.28 10.66 13.69
CA LYS A 143 -10.48 10.07 15.02
C LYS A 143 -11.78 9.29 15.13
N ASP A 144 -12.87 9.82 14.60
CA ASP A 144 -14.18 9.16 14.64
C ASP A 144 -14.15 7.84 13.85
N LEU A 145 -13.55 7.85 12.65
CA LEU A 145 -13.38 6.67 11.82
C LEU A 145 -12.54 5.59 12.50
N VAL A 146 -11.42 5.98 13.11
CA VAL A 146 -10.53 5.04 13.83
C VAL A 146 -11.21 4.50 15.09
N THR A 147 -11.99 5.32 15.79
CA THR A 147 -12.78 4.89 16.95
C THR A 147 -13.84 3.88 16.55
N ALA A 148 -14.58 4.15 15.48
CA ALA A 148 -15.58 3.23 14.92
C ALA A 148 -14.94 1.89 14.51
N TYR A 149 -13.78 1.95 13.84
CA TYR A 149 -12.99 0.76 13.48
C TYR A 149 -12.62 -0.08 14.70
N ARG A 150 -12.07 0.54 15.76
CA ARG A 150 -11.68 -0.16 17.00
C ARG A 150 -12.88 -0.77 17.73
N ALA A 151 -14.02 -0.07 17.75
CA ALA A 151 -15.25 -0.59 18.32
C ALA A 151 -15.72 -1.85 17.55
N ASP A 152 -15.60 -1.83 16.23
CA ASP A 152 -15.94 -2.97 15.39
C ASP A 152 -15.01 -4.17 15.61
N GLU A 153 -13.71 -3.93 15.75
CA GLU A 153 -12.75 -4.99 16.10
C GLU A 153 -13.11 -5.69 17.42
N LYS A 154 -13.51 -4.89 18.42
CA LYS A 154 -13.93 -5.40 19.73
C LYS A 154 -15.21 -6.23 19.63
N ARG A 155 -16.20 -5.79 18.86
CA ARG A 155 -17.44 -6.56 18.61
C ARG A 155 -17.16 -7.88 17.91
N ALA A 156 -16.33 -7.87 16.86
CA ALA A 156 -15.94 -9.08 16.14
C ALA A 156 -15.22 -10.08 17.05
N THR A 157 -14.32 -9.59 17.90
CA THR A 157 -13.57 -10.43 18.86
C THR A 157 -14.49 -11.06 19.92
N ASN A 158 -15.41 -10.27 20.48
CA ASN A 158 -16.37 -10.78 21.46
C ASN A 158 -17.31 -11.83 20.86
N THR A 159 -17.76 -11.60 19.62
CA THR A 159 -18.61 -12.57 18.89
C THR A 159 -17.86 -13.88 18.66
N ALA A 160 -16.60 -13.82 18.24
CA ALA A 160 -15.77 -15.01 18.05
C ALA A 160 -15.51 -15.77 19.37
N ARG A 161 -15.35 -15.06 20.50
CA ARG A 161 -15.21 -15.68 21.83
C ARG A 161 -16.49 -16.40 22.26
N ARG A 162 -17.66 -15.80 22.04
CA ARG A 162 -18.95 -16.41 22.36
C ARG A 162 -19.23 -17.65 21.52
N ALA A 163 -18.83 -17.66 20.25
CA ALA A 163 -19.00 -18.83 19.39
C ALA A 163 -18.06 -20.01 19.72
N ALA A 164 -17.03 -19.78 20.54
CA ALA A 164 -16.05 -20.80 20.94
C ALA A 164 -16.28 -21.34 22.36
N ALA A 165 -17.28 -20.82 23.08
CA ALA A 165 -17.71 -21.26 24.40
C ALA A 165 -18.96 -22.13 24.26
#